data_AF-A0A4D7AW98-F1
#
_entry.id   AF-A0A4D7AW98-F1
#
_cell.length_a   1.000
_cell.length_b   1.000
_cell.length_c   1.000
_cell.angle_alpha   90.00
_cell.angle_beta   90.00
_cell.angle_gamma   90.00
#
_symmetry.space_group_name_H-M   'P 1'
#
loop_
_entity.id
_entity.type
_entity.pdbx_description
1 polymer ?
#
loop_
_entity_poly.entity_id
_entity_poly.type
_entity_poly.pdbx_seq_one_letter_code
_entity_poly.pdbx_strand_id
1 'polypeptide(L)'
;MNRCLAVLRRGQPGRFGLQLRPSTGHRFFRPRAVRDCRSISGFETVAARCRGPCPAMDGTGRMITSIAAQFNLLALQATMELAEAGENGKGFGMVALAAVGLAYHARAATDRICAEIVALRDLPEDVTATLASIATAIEAAQGFVQVVAAVGKELNPAET
;
A
#
# COMPACT_ATOMS: atom_id res chain seq x y z
N MET A 1 8.64 52.88 -14.51
CA MET A 1 8.08 53.21 -15.84
C MET A 1 8.09 51.92 -16.67
N ASN A 2 7.02 51.13 -16.56
CA ASN A 2 6.93 49.77 -17.09
C ASN A 2 6.29 49.78 -18.49
N ARG A 3 6.98 49.22 -19.50
CA ARG A 3 6.37 48.92 -20.81
C ARG A 3 6.00 47.44 -20.85
N CYS A 4 4.71 47.13 -20.67
CA CYS A 4 4.15 45.82 -20.98
C CYS A 4 4.13 45.64 -22.51
N LEU A 5 4.88 44.65 -23.02
CA LEU A 5 4.81 44.28 -24.44
C LEU A 5 3.76 43.17 -24.61
N ALA A 6 2.60 43.50 -25.17
CA ALA A 6 1.59 42.52 -25.54
C ALA A 6 1.92 41.93 -26.93
N VAL A 7 2.22 40.63 -26.99
CA VAL A 7 2.41 39.92 -28.27
C VAL A 7 1.12 39.18 -28.60
N LEU A 8 0.36 39.71 -29.57
CA LEU A 8 -0.83 39.05 -30.12
C LEU A 8 -0.40 38.06 -31.21
N ARG A 9 -0.54 36.75 -30.97
CA ARG A 9 -0.45 35.73 -32.04
C ARG A 9 -1.85 35.42 -32.56
N ARG A 10 -2.02 35.47 -33.89
CA ARG A 10 -3.23 34.94 -34.56
C ARG A 10 -3.15 33.41 -34.60
N GLY A 11 -4.07 32.74 -33.92
CA GLY A 11 -4.21 31.29 -33.98
C GLY A 11 -5.57 30.83 -33.43
N GLN A 12 -6.51 30.61 -34.37
CA GLN A 12 -7.85 30.01 -34.24
C GLN A 12 -9.01 30.87 -33.66
N PRO A 13 -10.21 30.80 -34.26
CA PRO A 13 -11.39 31.53 -33.80
C PRO A 13 -12.03 30.82 -32.60
N GLY A 14 -12.29 31.55 -31.52
CA GLY A 14 -13.22 31.11 -30.45
C GLY A 14 -12.67 30.93 -29.04
N ARG A 15 -11.37 31.18 -28.77
CA ARG A 15 -10.83 31.19 -27.40
C ARG A 15 -9.81 32.31 -27.19
N PHE A 16 -10.25 33.44 -26.63
CA PHE A 16 -9.33 34.48 -26.12
C PHE A 16 -8.85 34.08 -24.72
N GLY A 17 -7.75 33.31 -24.66
CA GLY A 17 -7.00 33.11 -23.42
C GLY A 17 -6.00 34.24 -23.23
N LEU A 18 -6.22 35.12 -22.25
CA LEU A 18 -5.26 36.16 -21.87
C LEU A 18 -4.14 35.49 -21.08
N GLN A 19 -3.10 35.00 -21.77
CA GLN A 19 -1.96 34.38 -21.09
C GLN A 19 -0.97 35.46 -20.66
N LEU A 20 -1.17 35.98 -19.45
CA LEU A 20 -0.20 36.83 -18.77
C LEU A 20 1.08 36.02 -18.55
N ARG A 21 2.16 36.37 -19.25
CA ARG A 21 3.49 35.88 -18.91
C ARG A 21 3.92 36.51 -17.58
N PRO A 22 4.22 35.73 -16.53
CA PRO A 22 4.80 36.30 -15.33
C PRO A 22 6.18 36.86 -15.68
N SER A 23 6.33 38.17 -15.46
CA SER A 23 7.59 38.88 -15.53
C SER A 23 8.53 38.36 -14.44
N THR A 24 9.72 37.99 -14.87
CA THR A 24 10.89 37.63 -14.08
C THR A 24 11.10 38.63 -12.94
N GLY A 25 11.06 38.17 -11.68
CA GLY A 25 11.28 39.06 -10.55
C GLY A 25 11.15 38.50 -9.13
N HIS A 26 10.85 37.22 -8.91
CA HIS A 26 11.03 36.58 -7.61
C HIS A 26 11.61 35.18 -7.82
N ARG A 27 12.95 35.11 -7.84
CA ARG A 27 13.64 33.88 -7.48
C ARG A 27 13.42 33.66 -5.99
N PHE A 28 13.29 32.40 -5.60
CA PHE A 28 13.25 31.91 -4.21
C PHE A 28 11.90 31.94 -3.47
N PHE A 29 11.03 30.99 -3.81
CA PHE A 29 10.58 30.01 -2.82
C PHE A 29 10.12 28.75 -3.55
N ARG A 30 11.02 27.78 -3.75
CA ARG A 30 10.58 26.42 -4.11
C ARG A 30 10.04 25.81 -2.81
N PRO A 31 8.77 25.40 -2.72
CA PRO A 31 8.28 24.72 -1.54
C PRO A 31 9.06 23.40 -1.43
N ARG A 32 9.84 23.26 -0.36
CA ARG A 32 10.60 22.04 -0.05
C ARG A 32 9.66 20.84 0.20
N ALA A 33 8.38 21.09 0.44
CA ALA A 33 7.31 20.08 0.52
C ALA A 33 7.25 19.12 -0.68
N VAL A 34 7.64 19.56 -1.90
CA VAL A 34 7.66 18.69 -3.08
C VAL A 34 8.74 17.60 -3.00
N ARG A 35 9.76 17.78 -2.14
CA ARG A 35 10.80 16.75 -1.91
C ARG A 35 10.32 15.66 -0.96
N ASP A 36 9.56 16.01 0.08
CA ASP A 36 9.04 15.05 1.06
C ASP A 36 7.86 14.24 0.50
N CYS A 37 6.99 14.85 -0.32
CA CYS A 37 5.96 14.13 -1.07
C CYS A 37 6.53 13.03 -1.99
N ARG A 38 7.78 13.18 -2.47
CA ARG A 38 8.41 12.17 -3.33
C ARG A 38 8.72 10.88 -2.56
N SER A 39 9.10 10.98 -1.28
CA SER A 39 9.36 9.81 -0.43
C SER A 39 8.07 9.08 -0.05
N ILE A 40 7.00 9.83 0.23
CA ILE A 40 5.67 9.27 0.56
C ILE A 40 5.06 8.56 -0.66
N SER A 41 5.22 9.13 -1.86
CA SER A 41 4.77 8.50 -3.11
C SER A 41 5.45 7.16 -3.42
N GLY A 42 6.68 6.97 -2.94
CA GLY A 42 7.40 5.70 -3.07
C GLY A 42 6.76 4.58 -2.24
N PHE A 43 6.30 4.88 -1.03
CA PHE A 43 5.62 3.90 -0.16
C PHE A 43 4.20 3.60 -0.63
N GLU A 44 3.48 4.60 -1.11
CA GLU A 44 2.14 4.42 -1.69
C GLU A 44 2.19 3.47 -2.91
N THR A 45 3.28 3.51 -3.68
CA THR A 45 3.53 2.57 -4.79
C THR A 45 3.69 1.13 -4.28
N VAL A 46 4.37 0.92 -3.14
CA VAL A 46 4.52 -0.41 -2.53
C VAL A 46 3.18 -0.94 -2.03
N ALA A 47 2.40 -0.11 -1.33
CA ALA A 47 1.04 -0.47 -0.90
C ALA A 47 0.13 -0.84 -2.08
N ALA A 48 0.16 -0.03 -3.16
CA ALA A 48 -0.60 -0.32 -4.38
C ALA A 48 -0.20 -1.63 -5.05
N ARG A 49 1.08 -1.98 -5.01
CA ARG A 49 1.63 -3.19 -5.62
C ARG A 49 1.34 -4.45 -4.79
N CYS A 50 1.21 -4.33 -3.48
CA CYS A 50 0.74 -5.41 -2.61
C CYS A 50 -0.79 -5.64 -2.71
N ARG A 51 -1.60 -4.61 -3.00
CA ARG A 51 -3.07 -4.74 -3.11
C ARG A 51 -3.56 -5.70 -4.20
N GLY A 52 -2.83 -5.84 -5.31
CA GLY A 52 -3.23 -6.72 -6.41
C GLY A 52 -3.11 -8.23 -6.09
N PRO A 53 -1.93 -8.70 -5.65
CA PRO A 53 -1.71 -10.12 -5.35
C PRO A 53 -2.47 -10.66 -4.13
N CYS A 54 -2.70 -9.85 -3.08
CA CYS A 54 -3.28 -10.35 -1.81
C CYS A 54 -4.67 -11.00 -1.97
N PRO A 55 -5.65 -10.41 -2.67
CA PRO A 55 -6.96 -11.05 -2.88
C PRO A 55 -6.89 -12.37 -3.63
N ALA A 56 -5.94 -12.51 -4.56
CA ALA A 56 -5.73 -13.76 -5.30
C ALA A 56 -5.12 -14.84 -4.39
N MET A 57 -4.21 -14.46 -3.49
CA MET A 57 -3.64 -15.36 -2.49
C MET A 57 -4.67 -15.77 -1.43
N ASP A 58 -5.52 -14.84 -0.96
CA ASP A 58 -6.64 -15.13 -0.07
C ASP A 58 -7.65 -16.10 -0.71
N GLY A 59 -7.96 -15.90 -2.00
CA GLY A 59 -8.80 -16.80 -2.78
C GLY A 59 -8.21 -18.19 -2.90
N THR A 60 -6.90 -18.29 -3.16
CA THR A 60 -6.17 -19.57 -3.23
C THR A 60 -6.16 -20.27 -1.87
N GLY A 61 -5.91 -19.54 -0.78
CA GLY A 61 -5.95 -20.09 0.56
C GLY A 61 -7.31 -20.68 0.92
N ARG A 62 -8.39 -19.95 0.65
CA ARG A 62 -9.76 -20.46 0.84
C ARG A 62 -10.06 -21.72 0.03
N MET A 63 -9.55 -21.80 -1.20
CA MET A 63 -9.69 -22.98 -2.04
C MET A 63 -8.98 -24.20 -1.42
N ILE A 64 -7.74 -24.03 -0.96
CA ILE A 64 -6.98 -25.09 -0.31
C ILE A 64 -7.69 -25.55 0.98
N THR A 65 -8.20 -24.62 1.80
CA THR A 65 -8.97 -24.98 3.01
C THR A 65 -10.24 -25.78 2.68
N SER A 66 -10.93 -25.45 1.59
CA SER A 66 -12.09 -26.21 1.10
C SER A 66 -11.69 -27.62 0.63
N ILE A 67 -10.59 -27.74 -0.11
CA ILE A 67 -10.06 -29.04 -0.57
C ILE A 67 -9.67 -29.90 0.62
N ALA A 68 -8.96 -29.33 1.62
CA ALA A 68 -8.57 -30.05 2.82
C ALA A 68 -9.79 -30.54 3.63
N ALA A 69 -10.86 -29.75 3.69
CA ALA A 69 -12.11 -30.18 4.33
C ALA A 69 -12.79 -31.35 3.59
N GLN A 70 -12.86 -31.29 2.27
CA GLN A 70 -13.40 -32.38 1.44
C GLN A 70 -12.54 -33.64 1.57
N PHE A 71 -11.22 -33.48 1.56
CA PHE A 71 -10.28 -34.59 1.74
C PHE A 71 -10.45 -35.27 3.10
N ASN A 72 -10.65 -34.50 4.16
CA ASN A 72 -10.92 -35.05 5.50
C ASN A 72 -12.20 -35.90 5.54
N LEU A 73 -13.27 -35.47 4.84
CA LEU A 73 -14.50 -36.26 4.74
C LEU A 73 -14.30 -37.55 3.94
N LEU A 74 -13.64 -37.46 2.78
CA LEU A 74 -13.28 -38.62 1.95
C LEU A 74 -12.45 -39.64 2.74
N ALA A 75 -11.50 -39.16 3.51
CA ALA A 75 -10.64 -40.04 4.28
C ALA A 75 -11.35 -40.68 5.48
N LEU A 76 -12.30 -39.98 6.12
CA LEU A 76 -13.16 -40.57 7.13
C LEU A 76 -14.00 -41.72 6.54
N GLN A 77 -14.56 -41.52 5.33
CA GLN A 77 -15.29 -42.56 4.60
C GLN A 77 -14.38 -43.77 4.32
N ALA A 78 -13.16 -43.53 3.82
CA ALA A 78 -12.18 -44.59 3.61
C ALA A 78 -11.84 -45.33 4.91
N THR A 79 -11.71 -44.62 6.04
CA THR A 79 -11.40 -45.23 7.35
C THR A 79 -12.51 -46.18 7.81
N MET A 80 -13.78 -45.90 7.49
CA MET A 80 -14.89 -46.82 7.75
C MET A 80 -14.82 -48.07 6.87
N GLU A 81 -14.59 -47.90 5.56
CA GLU A 81 -14.42 -49.03 4.61
C GLU A 81 -13.23 -49.92 5.00
N LEU A 82 -12.18 -49.33 5.59
CA LEU A 82 -11.03 -50.06 6.11
C LEU A 82 -11.33 -50.89 7.34
N ALA A 83 -12.19 -50.39 8.23
CA ALA A 83 -12.65 -51.17 9.37
C ALA A 83 -13.46 -52.40 8.91
N GLU A 84 -14.16 -52.28 7.78
CA GLU A 84 -14.91 -53.36 7.14
C GLU A 84 -13.99 -54.37 6.42
N ALA A 85 -12.88 -53.91 5.85
CA ALA A 85 -11.91 -54.74 5.13
C ALA A 85 -11.01 -55.64 6.01
N GLY A 86 -10.99 -55.43 7.34
CA GLY A 86 -10.22 -56.26 8.28
C GLY A 86 -8.70 -56.29 7.98
N GLU A 87 -8.06 -57.46 8.07
CA GLU A 87 -6.60 -57.59 7.80
C GLU A 87 -6.20 -57.23 6.37
N ASN A 88 -7.09 -57.46 5.39
CA ASN A 88 -6.81 -57.23 3.97
C ASN A 88 -6.69 -55.73 3.63
N GLY A 89 -7.19 -54.83 4.49
CA GLY A 89 -7.16 -53.38 4.32
C GLY A 89 -6.03 -52.64 5.03
N LYS A 90 -5.29 -53.29 5.96
CA LYS A 90 -4.35 -52.61 6.88
C LYS A 90 -3.31 -51.71 6.19
N GLY A 91 -2.77 -52.15 5.05
CA GLY A 91 -1.78 -51.39 4.27
C GLY A 91 -2.37 -50.14 3.60
N PHE A 92 -3.54 -50.27 2.99
CA PHE A 92 -4.25 -49.13 2.38
C PHE A 92 -4.74 -48.14 3.44
N GLY A 93 -5.07 -48.63 4.64
CA GLY A 93 -5.51 -47.77 5.73
C GLY A 93 -4.45 -46.89 6.33
N MET A 94 -3.22 -47.40 6.43
CA MET A 94 -2.06 -46.57 6.80
C MET A 94 -1.83 -45.43 5.81
N VAL A 95 -1.96 -45.68 4.50
CA VAL A 95 -1.80 -44.66 3.46
C VAL A 95 -2.91 -43.61 3.54
N ALA A 96 -4.17 -44.04 3.74
CA ALA A 96 -5.30 -43.12 3.93
C ALA A 96 -5.10 -42.25 5.17
N LEU A 97 -4.70 -42.84 6.30
CA LEU A 97 -4.45 -42.09 7.55
C LEU A 97 -3.30 -41.09 7.41
N ALA A 98 -2.21 -41.45 6.72
CA ALA A 98 -1.10 -40.56 6.44
C ALA A 98 -1.53 -39.37 5.56
N ALA A 99 -2.40 -39.62 4.57
CA ALA A 99 -2.94 -38.57 3.72
C ALA A 99 -3.85 -37.59 4.49
N VAL A 100 -4.61 -38.06 5.50
CA VAL A 100 -5.36 -37.18 6.43
C VAL A 100 -4.42 -36.26 7.18
N GLY A 101 -3.36 -36.82 7.75
CA GLY A 101 -2.35 -36.03 8.47
C GLY A 101 -1.75 -34.95 7.58
N LEU A 102 -1.44 -35.29 6.32
CA LEU A 102 -0.91 -34.33 5.36
C LEU A 102 -1.93 -33.23 5.00
N ALA A 103 -3.22 -33.58 4.83
CA ALA A 103 -4.27 -32.62 4.56
C ALA A 103 -4.49 -31.65 5.74
N TYR A 104 -4.42 -32.15 6.98
CA TYR A 104 -4.46 -31.31 8.18
C TYR A 104 -3.28 -30.35 8.24
N HIS A 105 -2.06 -30.84 7.99
CA HIS A 105 -0.87 -30.00 7.90
C HIS A 105 -0.96 -28.96 6.79
N ALA A 106 -1.48 -29.33 5.62
CA ALA A 106 -1.68 -28.40 4.51
C ALA A 106 -2.68 -27.29 4.87
N ARG A 107 -3.78 -27.63 5.57
CA ARG A 107 -4.74 -26.64 6.06
C ARG A 107 -4.11 -25.69 7.07
N ALA A 108 -3.41 -26.22 8.08
CA ALA A 108 -2.76 -25.40 9.09
C ALA A 108 -1.70 -24.45 8.48
N ALA A 109 -0.92 -24.95 7.52
CA ALA A 109 0.02 -24.12 6.76
C ALA A 109 -0.70 -23.03 5.96
N THR A 110 -1.82 -23.36 5.32
CA THR A 110 -2.63 -22.42 4.55
C THR A 110 -3.23 -21.33 5.43
N ASP A 111 -3.81 -21.68 6.58
CA ASP A 111 -4.39 -20.73 7.52
C ASP A 111 -3.32 -19.74 8.03
N ARG A 112 -2.10 -20.25 8.28
CA ARG A 112 -0.95 -19.42 8.66
C ARG A 112 -0.50 -18.49 7.52
N ILE A 113 -0.42 -18.99 6.29
CA ILE A 113 -0.11 -18.17 5.10
C ILE A 113 -1.15 -17.06 4.93
N CYS A 114 -2.44 -17.35 5.08
CA CYS A 114 -3.50 -16.35 5.03
C CYS A 114 -3.31 -15.26 6.09
N ALA A 115 -2.97 -15.63 7.33
CA ALA A 115 -2.68 -14.65 8.38
C ALA A 115 -1.45 -13.78 8.04
N GLU A 116 -0.39 -14.38 7.49
CA GLU A 116 0.82 -13.66 7.05
C GLU A 116 0.52 -12.72 5.87
N ILE A 117 -0.36 -13.11 4.92
CA ILE A 117 -0.80 -12.26 3.81
C ILE A 117 -1.57 -11.04 4.33
N VAL A 118 -2.47 -11.22 5.30
CA VAL A 118 -3.19 -10.10 5.93
C VAL A 118 -2.20 -9.12 6.57
N ALA A 119 -1.24 -9.62 7.34
CA ALA A 119 -0.21 -8.77 7.94
C ALA A 119 0.63 -8.04 6.88
N LEU A 120 0.99 -8.71 5.78
CA LEU A 120 1.72 -8.10 4.65
C LEU A 120 0.90 -7.06 3.88
N ARG A 121 -0.43 -7.21 3.86
CA ARG A 121 -1.36 -6.23 3.26
C ARG A 121 -1.48 -4.98 4.12
N ASP A 122 -1.52 -5.14 5.44
CA ASP A 122 -1.79 -4.05 6.37
C ASP A 122 -0.52 -3.24 6.71
N LEU A 123 0.66 -3.88 6.74
CA LEU A 123 1.95 -3.24 7.05
C LEU A 123 2.26 -1.97 6.19
N PRO A 124 2.07 -1.98 4.86
CA PRO A 124 2.29 -0.78 4.05
C PRO A 124 1.33 0.36 4.41
N GLU A 125 0.09 0.06 4.81
CA GLU A 125 -0.90 1.07 5.19
C GLU A 125 -0.46 1.78 6.48
N ASP A 126 -0.04 1.02 7.50
CA ASP A 126 0.48 1.57 8.76
C ASP A 126 1.70 2.48 8.54
N VAL A 127 2.61 2.05 7.66
CA VAL A 127 3.80 2.85 7.30
C VAL A 127 3.39 4.13 6.58
N THR A 128 2.45 4.07 5.63
CA THR A 128 1.97 5.27 4.94
C THR A 128 1.27 6.24 5.89
N ALA A 129 0.47 5.75 6.84
CA ALA A 129 -0.20 6.58 7.84
C ALA A 129 0.81 7.28 8.77
N THR A 130 1.83 6.54 9.23
CA THR A 130 2.90 7.10 10.07
C THR A 130 3.68 8.18 9.32
N LEU A 131 4.02 7.94 8.06
CA LEU A 131 4.72 8.92 7.22
C LEU A 131 3.87 10.17 6.95
N ALA A 132 2.56 10.02 6.76
CA ALA A 132 1.66 11.15 6.61
C ALA A 132 1.64 12.04 7.87
N SER A 133 1.59 11.43 9.06
CA SER A 133 1.67 12.16 10.33
C SER A 133 2.99 12.93 10.48
N ILE A 134 4.12 12.31 10.12
CA ILE A 134 5.44 12.96 10.11
C ILE A 134 5.45 14.16 9.15
N ALA A 135 4.88 14.02 7.95
CA ALA A 135 4.80 15.11 6.98
C ALA A 135 4.02 16.30 7.53
N THR A 136 2.87 16.06 8.16
CA THR A 136 2.07 17.12 8.82
C THR A 136 2.84 17.80 9.94
N ALA A 137 3.60 17.04 10.76
CA ALA A 137 4.43 17.61 11.81
C ALA A 137 5.55 18.50 11.26
N ILE A 138 6.17 18.09 10.15
CA ILE A 138 7.19 18.90 9.46
C ILE A 138 6.59 20.18 8.90
N GLU A 139 5.41 20.13 8.29
CA GLU A 139 4.71 21.32 7.79
C GLU A 139 4.38 22.31 8.91
N ALA A 140 3.89 21.82 10.05
CA ALA A 140 3.64 22.63 11.23
C ALA A 140 4.93 23.31 11.74
N ALA A 141 6.03 22.56 11.84
CA ALA A 141 7.33 23.09 12.26
C ALA A 141 7.84 24.18 11.30
N GLN A 142 7.68 24.00 9.99
CA GLN A 142 8.03 25.02 9.00
C GLN A 142 7.19 26.29 9.18
N GLY A 143 5.90 26.15 9.48
CA GLY A 143 5.02 27.27 9.81
C GLY A 143 5.53 28.08 11.01
N PHE A 144 5.93 27.40 12.09
CA PHE A 144 6.53 28.07 13.26
C PHE A 144 7.81 28.82 12.92
N VAL A 145 8.71 28.21 12.14
CA VAL A 145 9.95 28.88 11.72
C VAL A 145 9.66 30.14 10.90
N GLN A 146 8.63 30.13 10.04
CA GLN A 146 8.23 31.32 9.29
C GLN A 146 7.67 32.42 10.18
N VAL A 147 6.84 32.07 11.18
CA VAL A 147 6.31 33.04 12.16
C VAL A 147 7.46 33.67 12.95
N VAL A 148 8.40 32.86 13.44
CA VAL A 148 9.58 33.36 14.18
C VAL A 148 10.45 34.24 13.29
N ALA A 149 10.69 33.86 12.04
CA ALA A 149 11.46 34.68 11.10
C ALA A 149 10.76 36.02 10.77
N ALA A 150 9.44 36.02 10.64
CA ALA A 150 8.66 37.23 10.42
C ALA A 150 8.74 38.19 11.63
N VAL A 151 8.55 37.67 12.84
CA VAL A 151 8.67 38.44 14.08
C VAL A 151 10.10 38.95 14.30
N GLY A 152 11.11 38.12 14.03
CA GLY A 152 12.51 38.52 14.13
C GLY A 152 12.88 39.67 13.18
N LYS A 153 12.27 39.72 12.00
CA LYS A 153 12.46 40.84 11.05
C LYS A 153 11.82 42.14 11.53
N GLU A 154 10.71 42.05 12.25
CA GLU A 154 10.01 43.21 12.80
C GLU A 154 10.70 43.76 14.06
N LEU A 155 11.36 42.88 14.82
CA LEU A 155 12.14 43.24 16.00
C LEU A 155 13.57 43.72 15.70
N ASN A 156 14.11 43.43 14.51
CA ASN A 156 15.42 43.94 14.06
C ASN A 156 15.32 44.79 12.79
N PRO A 157 14.84 46.03 12.86
CA PRO A 157 14.76 46.93 11.70
C PRO A 157 16.11 47.51 11.25
N ALA A 158 17.26 47.09 11.80
CA ALA A 158 18.53 47.77 11.58
C ALA A 158 19.60 46.90 10.91
N GLU A 159 19.63 46.94 9.58
CA GLU A 159 20.86 47.24 8.81
C GLU A 159 20.41 48.08 7.59
N THR A 160 20.35 49.40 7.79
CA THR A 160 20.39 50.42 6.73
C THR A 160 21.80 50.99 6.66
#